data_AF-A0A970A870-F1
#
_entry.id   AF-A0A970A870-F1
#
_cell.length_a   1.000
_cell.length_b   1.000
_cell.length_c   1.000
_cell.angle_alpha   90.00
_cell.angle_beta   90.00
_cell.angle_gamma   90.00
#
_symmetry.space_group_name_H-M   'P 1'
#
loop_
_entity.id
_entity.type
_entity.pdbx_description
1 polymer ?
#
loop_
_entity_poly.entity_id
_entity_poly.type
_entity_poly.pdbx_seq_one_letter_code
_entity_poly.pdbx_strand_id
1 'polypeptide(L)'
;MKNQKTSLDDLLKTLNVTVSKLLEANAKFISIQPSYEKFEALTSERAILLDDFNFLVKTALPILSPSIPQESLAAPSIGDLISLLSEKQSQSEEAILLKERMQALTKSDKEIAELMNKAKEALQKKIGDLQNTSKGLKAYKTPNPHGSQFIDKTR
;
A
#
# COMPACT_ATOMS: atom_id res chain seq x y z
N MET A 1 -9.21 33.71 -26.20
CA MET A 1 -9.53 32.62 -25.24
C MET A 1 -8.45 31.52 -25.28
N LYS A 2 -7.21 31.79 -24.80
CA LYS A 2 -6.07 30.85 -24.90
C LYS A 2 -5.49 30.37 -23.55
N ASN A 3 -6.08 30.74 -22.40
CA ASN A 3 -5.41 30.58 -21.10
C ASN A 3 -5.80 29.33 -20.28
N GLN A 4 -6.79 28.53 -20.69
CA GLN A 4 -7.19 27.33 -19.92
C GLN A 4 -6.42 26.05 -20.31
N LYS A 5 -5.91 25.97 -21.54
CA LYS A 5 -5.26 24.75 -22.04
C LYS A 5 -3.88 24.52 -21.40
N THR A 6 -3.16 25.61 -21.12
CA THR A 6 -1.87 25.59 -20.42
C THR A 6 -2.01 25.07 -18.99
N SER A 7 -3.08 25.43 -18.25
CA SER A 7 -3.22 25.01 -16.86
C SER A 7 -3.59 23.52 -16.71
N LEU A 8 -4.31 22.93 -17.66
CA LEU A 8 -4.69 21.52 -17.59
C LEU A 8 -3.50 20.61 -17.94
N ASP A 9 -2.75 20.93 -19.01
CA ASP A 9 -1.58 20.13 -19.39
C ASP A 9 -0.49 20.19 -18.30
N ASP A 10 -0.25 21.35 -17.69
CA ASP A 10 0.71 21.48 -16.58
C ASP A 10 0.27 20.69 -15.34
N LEU A 11 -1.04 20.64 -15.08
CA LEU A 11 -1.61 19.85 -13.99
C LEU A 11 -1.50 18.34 -14.26
N LEU A 12 -1.78 17.90 -15.49
CA LEU A 12 -1.63 16.50 -15.90
C LEU A 12 -0.17 16.04 -15.80
N LYS A 13 0.79 16.87 -16.22
CA LYS A 13 2.22 16.63 -16.02
C LYS A 13 2.59 16.49 -14.55
N THR A 14 2.08 17.40 -13.72
CA THR A 14 2.33 17.36 -12.27
C THR A 14 1.76 16.08 -11.66
N LEU A 15 0.53 15.69 -12.03
CA LEU A 15 -0.07 14.42 -11.63
C LEU A 15 0.77 13.22 -12.10
N ASN A 16 1.26 13.24 -13.34
CA ASN A 16 2.13 12.19 -13.87
C ASN A 16 3.41 12.02 -13.04
N VAL A 17 4.03 13.12 -12.64
CA VAL A 17 5.22 13.10 -11.76
C VAL A 17 4.87 12.53 -10.39
N THR A 18 3.76 12.96 -9.78
CA THR A 18 3.34 12.48 -8.46
C THR A 18 3.01 10.98 -8.48
N VAL A 19 2.28 10.50 -9.50
CA VAL A 19 1.97 9.07 -9.64
C VAL A 19 3.26 8.26 -9.88
N SER A 20 4.23 8.79 -10.63
CA SER A 20 5.54 8.15 -10.76
C SER A 20 6.27 8.00 -9.43
N LYS A 21 6.27 9.04 -8.59
CA LYS A 21 6.88 8.96 -7.25
C LYS A 21 6.17 7.92 -6.37
N LEU A 22 4.84 7.82 -6.45
CA LEU A 22 4.08 6.79 -5.74
C LEU A 22 4.44 5.37 -6.23
N LEU A 23 4.57 5.19 -7.55
CA LEU A 23 5.01 3.92 -8.14
C LEU A 23 6.43 3.55 -7.69
N GLU A 24 7.36 4.50 -7.63
CA GLU A 24 8.71 4.29 -7.12
C GLU A 24 8.70 3.90 -5.64
N ALA A 25 7.91 4.60 -4.81
CA ALA A 25 7.75 4.27 -3.40
C ALA A 25 7.21 2.85 -3.22
N ASN A 26 6.22 2.45 -4.02
CA ASN A 26 5.71 1.09 -4.01
C ASN A 26 6.74 0.06 -4.48
N ALA A 27 7.53 0.36 -5.51
CA ALA A 27 8.58 -0.53 -6.00
C ALA A 27 9.68 -0.75 -4.94
N LYS A 28 10.04 0.28 -4.16
CA LYS A 28 10.92 0.14 -2.98
C LYS A 28 10.30 -0.82 -1.96
N PHE A 29 9.00 -0.73 -1.72
CA PHE A 29 8.30 -1.61 -0.79
C PHE A 29 8.29 -3.07 -1.24
N ILE A 30 8.07 -3.33 -2.54
CA ILE A 30 8.03 -4.68 -3.11
C ILE A 30 9.43 -5.31 -3.14
N SER A 31 10.46 -4.54 -3.48
CA SER A 31 11.84 -5.04 -3.65
C SER A 31 12.56 -5.30 -2.33
N ILE A 32 12.20 -4.59 -1.27
CA ILE A 32 12.83 -4.74 0.04
C ILE A 32 11.97 -5.72 0.85
N GLN A 33 12.54 -6.80 1.40
CA GLN A 33 11.98 -7.45 2.59
C GLN A 33 12.32 -6.54 3.79
N PRO A 34 11.45 -5.60 4.20
CA PRO A 34 11.90 -4.50 5.04
C PRO A 34 12.09 -4.99 6.47
N SER A 35 13.10 -4.46 7.16
CA SER A 35 13.00 -4.37 8.62
C SER A 35 11.79 -3.51 8.97
N TYR A 36 11.23 -3.71 10.16
CA TYR A 36 10.07 -2.94 10.60
C TYR A 36 10.30 -1.42 10.50
N GLU A 37 11.50 -0.91 10.83
CA GLU A 37 11.77 0.54 10.72
C GLU A 37 11.78 1.03 9.25
N LYS A 38 12.30 0.21 8.33
CA LYS A 38 12.25 0.55 6.89
C LYS A 38 10.83 0.54 6.36
N PHE A 39 10.01 -0.38 6.84
CA PHE A 39 8.59 -0.44 6.50
C PHE A 39 7.88 0.84 6.95
N GLU A 40 8.06 1.24 8.20
CA GLU A 40 7.43 2.44 8.77
C GLU A 40 7.83 3.70 7.99
N ALA A 41 9.12 3.88 7.72
CA ALA A 41 9.62 5.00 6.93
C ALA A 41 9.01 5.07 5.52
N LEU A 42 8.90 3.93 4.82
CA LEU A 42 8.29 3.86 3.48
C LEU A 42 6.78 4.16 3.53
N THR A 43 6.07 3.73 4.57
CA THR A 43 4.65 4.06 4.73
C THR A 43 4.43 5.56 4.99
N SER A 44 5.30 6.19 5.78
CA SER A 44 5.26 7.64 6.00
C SER A 44 5.57 8.44 4.73
N GLU A 45 6.60 8.04 3.96
CA GLU A 45 6.94 8.65 2.66
C GLU A 45 5.73 8.57 1.70
N ARG A 46 5.10 7.40 1.63
CA ARG A 46 3.91 7.18 0.78
C ARG A 46 2.70 7.98 1.23
N ALA A 47 2.48 8.16 2.53
CA ALA A 47 1.37 8.96 3.05
C ALA A 47 1.47 10.43 2.61
N ILE A 48 2.67 11.01 2.68
CA ILE A 48 2.92 12.39 2.22
C ILE A 48 2.62 12.52 0.72
N LEU A 49 3.10 11.59 -0.10
CA LEU A 49 2.86 11.58 -1.55
C LEU A 49 1.37 11.40 -1.89
N LEU A 50 0.62 10.65 -1.08
CA LEU A 50 -0.82 10.50 -1.24
C LEU A 50 -1.59 11.78 -0.93
N ASP A 51 -1.18 12.53 0.08
CA ASP A 51 -1.80 13.82 0.39
C ASP A 51 -1.61 14.82 -0.76
N ASP A 52 -0.40 14.90 -1.31
CA ASP A 52 -0.09 15.68 -2.50
C ASP A 52 -0.94 15.24 -3.70
N PHE A 53 -1.04 13.93 -3.93
CA PHE A 53 -1.86 13.36 -5.01
C PHE A 53 -3.34 13.73 -4.84
N ASN A 54 -3.90 13.57 -3.65
CA ASN A 54 -5.29 13.88 -3.36
C ASN A 54 -5.60 15.37 -3.57
N PHE A 55 -4.67 16.24 -3.18
CA PHE A 55 -4.78 17.68 -3.43
C PHE A 55 -4.80 18.01 -4.94
N LEU A 56 -3.88 17.42 -5.71
CA LEU A 56 -3.81 17.62 -7.16
C LEU A 56 -5.05 17.10 -7.87
N VAL A 57 -5.56 15.94 -7.45
CA VAL A 57 -6.80 15.36 -7.99
C VAL A 57 -8.01 16.25 -7.71
N LYS A 58 -8.16 16.77 -6.48
CA LYS A 58 -9.23 17.71 -6.13
C LYS A 58 -9.19 18.98 -6.98
N THR A 59 -8.00 19.41 -7.37
CA THR A 59 -7.79 20.55 -8.27
C THR A 59 -8.10 20.20 -9.72
N ALA A 60 -7.80 18.98 -10.15
CA ALA A 60 -7.97 18.51 -11.53
C ALA A 60 -9.42 18.20 -11.88
N LEU A 61 -10.17 17.60 -10.96
CA LEU A 61 -11.53 17.12 -11.21
C LEU A 61 -12.52 18.21 -11.67
N PRO A 62 -12.57 19.41 -11.07
CA PRO A 62 -13.44 20.49 -11.55
C PRO A 62 -13.10 20.97 -12.96
N ILE A 63 -11.81 20.90 -13.34
CA ILE A 63 -11.33 21.32 -14.66
C ILE A 63 -11.63 20.22 -15.69
N LEU A 64 -11.38 18.97 -15.31
CA LEU A 64 -11.62 17.80 -16.13
C LEU A 64 -13.11 17.50 -16.28
N SER A 65 -13.97 17.85 -15.33
CA SER A 65 -15.41 17.61 -15.42
C SER A 65 -16.19 18.68 -14.64
N PRO A 66 -16.50 19.82 -15.29
CA PRO A 66 -17.20 20.94 -14.64
C PRO A 66 -18.61 20.58 -14.14
N SER A 67 -19.15 19.46 -14.63
CA SER A 67 -20.48 18.94 -14.30
C SER A 67 -20.52 18.08 -13.04
N ILE A 68 -19.37 17.75 -12.43
CA ILE A 68 -19.35 16.98 -11.17
C ILE A 68 -19.64 17.93 -10.00
N PRO A 69 -20.67 17.66 -9.18
CA PRO A 69 -20.94 18.45 -7.98
C PRO A 69 -19.72 18.46 -7.04
N GLN A 70 -19.34 19.62 -6.50
CA GLN A 70 -18.19 19.73 -5.58
C GLN A 70 -18.32 18.82 -4.35
N GLU A 71 -19.54 18.51 -3.92
CA GLU A 71 -19.83 17.59 -2.82
C GLU A 71 -19.38 16.14 -3.14
N SER A 72 -19.42 15.74 -4.40
CA SER A 72 -18.89 14.45 -4.88
C SER A 72 -17.36 14.43 -4.98
N LEU A 73 -16.70 15.58 -4.88
CA LEU A 73 -15.23 15.73 -4.94
C LEU A 73 -14.56 15.71 -3.55
N ALA A 74 -15.32 15.48 -2.48
CA ALA A 74 -14.80 15.48 -1.12
C ALA A 74 -13.75 14.36 -0.88
N ALA A 75 -13.95 13.19 -1.51
CA ALA A 75 -13.07 12.03 -1.46
C ALA A 75 -12.91 11.42 -2.86
N PRO A 76 -12.16 12.07 -3.75
CA PRO A 76 -12.05 11.62 -5.13
C PRO A 76 -11.26 10.32 -5.20
N SER A 77 -11.81 9.30 -5.86
CA SER A 77 -11.09 8.03 -6.00
C SER A 77 -10.19 8.03 -7.25
N ILE A 78 -9.11 7.26 -7.20
CA ILE A 78 -8.27 6.93 -8.36
C ILE A 78 -9.13 6.38 -9.50
N GLY A 79 -10.17 5.59 -9.17
CA GLY A 79 -11.11 5.04 -10.13
C GLY A 79 -11.93 6.10 -10.87
N ASP A 80 -12.40 7.13 -10.16
CA ASP A 80 -13.16 8.23 -10.76
C ASP A 80 -12.30 9.02 -11.75
N LEU A 81 -11.03 9.26 -11.41
CA LEU A 81 -10.10 9.92 -12.32
C LEU A 81 -9.83 9.07 -13.57
N ILE A 82 -9.59 7.76 -13.43
CA ILE A 82 -9.36 6.86 -14.56
C ILE A 82 -10.58 6.83 -15.49
N SER A 83 -11.79 6.77 -14.94
CA SER A 83 -13.04 6.80 -15.70
C SER A 83 -13.18 8.12 -16.44
N LEU A 84 -12.95 9.26 -15.78
CA LEU A 84 -13.04 10.58 -16.40
C LEU A 84 -11.99 10.80 -17.50
N LEU A 85 -10.76 10.33 -17.30
CA LEU A 85 -9.72 10.35 -18.33
C LEU A 85 -10.03 9.43 -19.50
N SER A 86 -10.88 8.40 -19.30
CA SER A 86 -11.30 7.47 -20.35
C SER A 86 -12.52 7.96 -21.14
N GLU A 87 -13.45 8.66 -20.49
CA GLU A 87 -14.66 9.23 -21.09
C GLU A 87 -14.38 10.56 -21.80
N LYS A 88 -13.50 11.39 -21.26
CA LYS A 88 -13.11 12.64 -21.90
C LYS A 88 -12.20 12.36 -23.08
N GLN A 89 -12.54 12.98 -24.21
CA GLN A 89 -11.75 13.09 -25.45
C GLN A 89 -10.39 13.82 -25.28
N SER A 90 -9.77 13.80 -24.10
CA SER A 90 -8.40 14.28 -23.92
C SER A 90 -7.44 13.21 -24.40
N GLN A 91 -7.30 13.06 -25.72
CA GLN A 91 -6.23 12.29 -26.35
C GLN A 91 -4.85 12.98 -26.20
N SER A 92 -4.67 13.84 -25.19
CA SER A 92 -3.34 14.33 -24.88
C SER A 92 -2.49 13.16 -24.38
N GLU A 93 -1.26 13.12 -24.84
CA GLU A 93 -0.28 12.09 -24.46
C GLU A 93 -0.15 11.99 -22.93
N GLU A 94 -0.23 13.14 -22.24
CA GLU A 94 -0.18 13.21 -20.78
C GLU A 94 -1.37 12.55 -20.09
N ALA A 95 -2.59 12.67 -20.63
CA ALA A 95 -3.78 12.05 -20.05
C ALA A 95 -3.76 10.52 -20.22
N ILE A 96 -3.28 10.04 -21.37
CA ILE A 96 -3.09 8.61 -21.64
C ILE A 96 -2.03 8.04 -20.70
N LEU A 97 -0.89 8.70 -20.61
CA LEU A 97 0.20 8.31 -19.70
C LEU A 97 -0.25 8.29 -18.24
N LEU A 98 -1.04 9.29 -17.82
CA LEU A 98 -1.57 9.36 -16.46
C LEU A 98 -2.50 8.20 -16.16
N LYS A 99 -3.38 7.86 -17.10
CA LYS A 99 -4.27 6.71 -16.97
C LYS A 99 -3.47 5.41 -16.81
N GLU A 100 -2.49 5.16 -17.67
CA GLU A 100 -1.65 3.95 -17.60
C GLU A 100 -0.91 3.86 -16.26
N ARG A 101 -0.32 4.97 -15.81
CA ARG A 101 0.39 5.05 -14.53
C ARG A 101 -0.54 4.83 -13.34
N MET A 102 -1.76 5.37 -13.36
CA MET A 102 -2.74 5.16 -12.29
C MET A 102 -3.25 3.72 -12.22
N GLN A 103 -3.41 3.07 -13.37
CA GLN A 103 -3.72 1.64 -13.43
C GLN A 103 -2.55 0.80 -12.87
N ALA A 104 -1.31 1.15 -13.22
CA ALA A 104 -0.12 0.52 -12.67
C ALA A 104 -0.03 0.73 -11.15
N LEU A 105 -0.35 1.92 -10.65
CA LEU A 105 -0.36 2.24 -9.22
C LEU A 105 -1.37 1.37 -8.48
N THR A 106 -2.59 1.24 -9.01
CA THR A 106 -3.64 0.38 -8.44
C THR A 106 -3.20 -1.09 -8.38
N LYS A 107 -2.53 -1.59 -9.42
CA LYS A 107 -1.98 -2.96 -9.43
C LYS A 107 -0.88 -3.12 -8.38
N SER A 108 0.02 -2.16 -8.29
CA SER A 108 1.13 -2.16 -7.35
C SER A 108 0.65 -2.09 -5.89
N ASP A 109 -0.39 -1.32 -5.60
CA ASP A 109 -1.03 -1.28 -4.27
C ASP A 109 -1.63 -2.63 -3.87
N LYS A 110 -2.25 -3.35 -4.82
CA LYS A 110 -2.76 -4.71 -4.58
C LYS A 110 -1.63 -5.68 -4.25
N GLU A 111 -0.52 -5.62 -4.98
CA GLU A 111 0.65 -6.46 -4.72
C GLU A 111 1.23 -6.21 -3.33
N ILE A 112 1.34 -4.94 -2.91
CA ILE A 112 1.74 -4.56 -1.55
C ILE A 112 0.80 -5.17 -0.51
N ALA A 113 -0.51 -5.06 -0.70
CA ALA A 113 -1.49 -5.61 0.23
C ALA A 113 -1.39 -7.14 0.34
N GLU A 114 -1.15 -7.84 -0.76
CA GLU A 114 -0.91 -9.28 -0.75
C GLU A 114 0.37 -9.67 0.00
N LEU A 115 1.47 -8.93 -0.21
CA LEU A 115 2.73 -9.14 0.51
C LEU A 115 2.56 -8.90 2.01
N MET A 116 1.83 -7.86 2.40
CA MET A 116 1.52 -7.56 3.81
C MET A 116 0.69 -8.67 4.45
N ASN A 117 -0.31 -9.20 3.75
CA ASN A 117 -1.12 -10.31 4.26
C ASN A 117 -0.28 -11.58 4.45
N LYS A 118 0.58 -11.92 3.49
CA LYS A 118 1.52 -13.05 3.61
C LYS A 118 2.46 -12.87 4.80
N ALA A 119 2.99 -11.66 5.00
CA ALA A 119 3.86 -11.33 6.13
C ALA A 119 3.12 -11.47 7.48
N LYS A 120 1.88 -11.00 7.56
CA LYS A 120 1.01 -11.14 8.74
C LYS A 120 0.78 -12.61 9.09
N GLU A 121 0.42 -13.44 8.12
CA GLU A 121 0.21 -14.88 8.31
C GLU A 121 1.48 -15.57 8.80
N ALA A 122 2.64 -15.25 8.21
CA ALA A 122 3.93 -15.79 8.61
C ALA A 122 4.31 -15.42 10.06
N LEU A 123 4.06 -14.16 10.46
CA LEU A 123 4.28 -13.71 11.83
C LEU A 123 3.33 -14.40 12.82
N GLN A 124 2.04 -14.50 12.50
CA GLN A 124 1.06 -15.21 13.33
C GLN A 124 1.45 -16.67 13.54
N LYS A 125 1.91 -17.35 12.48
CA LYS A 125 2.43 -18.71 12.58
C LYS A 125 3.63 -18.80 13.52
N LYS A 126 4.64 -17.94 13.34
CA LYS A 126 5.83 -17.91 14.22
C LYS A 126 5.49 -17.61 15.68
N ILE A 127 4.54 -16.72 15.94
CA ILE A 127 4.04 -16.44 17.30
C ILE A 127 3.42 -17.71 17.89
N GLY A 128 2.58 -18.41 17.12
CA GLY A 128 2.00 -19.70 17.54
C GLY A 128 3.06 -20.75 17.85
N ASP A 129 4.08 -20.88 17.00
CA ASP A 129 5.19 -21.80 17.21
C ASP A 129 5.96 -21.46 18.50
N LEU A 130 6.28 -20.19 18.73
CA LEU A 130 6.94 -19.73 19.97
C LEU A 130 6.10 -20.00 21.21
N GLN A 131 4.79 -19.76 21.15
CA GLN A 131 3.87 -20.05 22.26
C GLN A 131 3.81 -21.55 22.56
N ASN A 132 3.77 -22.40 21.53
CA ASN A 132 3.76 -23.85 21.70
C ASN A 132 5.10 -24.37 22.25
N THR A 133 6.23 -23.83 21.78
CA THR A 133 7.56 -24.16 22.31
C THR A 133 7.71 -23.71 23.77
N SER A 134 7.19 -22.53 24.11
CA SER A 134 7.16 -22.00 25.49
C SER A 134 6.30 -22.85 26.42
N LYS A 135 5.14 -23.34 25.96
CA LYS A 135 4.33 -24.32 26.71
C LYS A 135 5.10 -25.62 26.95
N GLY A 136 5.80 -26.14 25.94
CA GLY A 136 6.69 -27.30 26.09
C GLY A 136 7.79 -27.08 27.12
N LEU A 137 8.44 -25.90 27.12
CA LEU A 137 9.46 -25.54 28.11
C LEU A 137 8.91 -25.38 29.53
N LYS A 138 7.67 -24.89 29.70
CA LYS A 138 7.01 -24.84 31.01
C LYS A 138 6.68 -26.22 31.55
N ALA A 139 6.26 -27.15 30.69
CA ALA A 139 6.03 -28.56 31.07
C ALA A 139 7.32 -29.28 31.52
N TYR A 140 8.48 -28.89 30.99
CA TYR A 140 9.79 -29.38 31.46
C TYR A 140 10.21 -28.81 32.83
N LYS A 141 9.70 -27.65 33.23
CA LYS A 141 10.07 -26.98 34.51
C LYS A 141 9.20 -27.42 35.69
N THR A 142 8.08 -28.09 35.47
CA THR A 142 7.34 -28.75 36.55
C THR A 142 8.03 -30.07 36.87
N PRO A 143 8.65 -30.23 38.07
CA PRO A 143 9.11 -31.54 38.48
C PRO A 143 7.89 -32.45 38.54
N ASN A 144 7.95 -33.58 37.85
CA ASN A 144 6.93 -34.61 37.91
C ASN A 144 6.78 -35.03 39.40
N PRO A 145 5.63 -34.85 40.07
CA PRO A 145 5.52 -35.19 41.50
C PRO A 145 5.57 -36.70 41.75
N HIS A 146 5.41 -37.52 40.71
CA HIS A 146 5.43 -38.97 40.81
C HIS A 146 6.12 -39.59 39.60
N GLY A 147 7.18 -40.37 39.83
CA GLY A 147 7.66 -41.34 38.84
C GLY A 147 9.17 -41.32 38.56
N SER A 148 10.00 -41.52 39.58
CA SER A 148 11.20 -42.32 39.38
C SER A 148 11.36 -43.25 40.59
N GLN A 149 10.65 -44.38 40.53
CA GLN A 149 11.16 -45.57 41.19
C GLN A 149 12.49 -45.87 40.49
N PHE A 150 13.59 -45.64 41.20
CA PHE A 150 14.85 -46.30 40.90
C PHE A 150 14.57 -47.81 40.97
N ILE A 151 14.43 -48.45 39.82
CA ILE A 151 14.69 -49.88 39.76
C ILE A 151 16.21 -50.00 39.80
N ASP A 152 16.74 -50.19 40.99
CA ASP A 152 18.08 -50.74 41.17
C ASP A 152 18.05 -52.17 40.60
N LYS A 153 18.56 -52.35 39.38
CA LYS A 153 18.80 -53.67 38.80
C LYS A 153 20.13 -54.24 39.30
N THR A 154 20.34 -54.29 40.61
CA THR A 154 21.48 -54.98 41.23
C THR A 154 21.20 -55.42 42.68
N ARG A 155 20.30 -56.39 42.90
CA ARG A 155 20.56 -57.63 43.70
C ARG A 155 19.34 -58.54 43.79
#